data_AF-A0A6A5BRF2-F1
#
_entry.id   AF-A0A6A5BRF2-F1
#
_cell.length_a   1.000
_cell.length_b   1.000
_cell.length_c   1.000
_cell.angle_alpha   90.00
_cell.angle_beta   90.00
_cell.angle_gamma   90.00
#
_symmetry.space_group_name_H-M   'P 1'
#
loop_
_entity.id
_entity.type
_entity.pdbx_description
1 polymer ?
#
loop_
_entity_poly.entity_id
_entity_poly.type
_entity_poly.pdbx_seq_one_letter_code
_entity_poly.pdbx_strand_id
1 'polypeptide(L)'
;MTSPRNEFPFHRISQTRDPDVVFSSSSSSTIGLKKLLILRGKEPPHFFTCICEKFNGFVRNPELFKWHNKEFQPYQPDDSFALLSCVDAMDQADLTQEHIRIFRFYFDYDFVVFPLYAGCDVPSHIEPLLNDILNMMKELISSKRIAVLFLRGGREYSVPCRLGYVKDVKQGFVEYAFQYMDINVTALNETCLKSALLMEFKTKYPELFIQHEKIQQSVDLSQSYICAVLAEACTDLSKWNILATAEEGKKLSLLLHKTERVMFTPWYGFNHGNELSHDIVRYFCKYLVLEYLREDDSNFKMKLTQKYQNVQLCDTAVVTMQ
;
A
#
# COMPACT_ATOMS: atom_id res chain seq x y z
N MET A 1 -33.78 -20.29 9.51
CA MET A 1 -33.02 -19.15 10.07
C MET A 1 -31.73 -19.04 9.28
N THR A 2 -31.71 -18.17 8.28
CA THR A 2 -30.55 -17.90 7.42
C THR A 2 -29.62 -16.92 8.11
N SER A 3 -28.32 -17.25 8.13
CA SER A 3 -27.25 -16.46 8.75
C SER A 3 -27.16 -15.05 8.14
N PRO A 4 -27.10 -13.97 8.95
CA PRO A 4 -26.88 -12.61 8.46
C PRO A 4 -25.39 -12.41 8.22
N ARG A 5 -24.91 -12.64 7.00
CA ARG A 5 -23.49 -12.43 6.63
C ARG A 5 -23.26 -11.62 5.35
N ASN A 6 -24.23 -10.82 4.89
CA ASN A 6 -24.12 -10.02 3.66
C ASN A 6 -24.24 -8.49 3.84
N GLU A 7 -24.01 -7.94 5.03
CA GLU A 7 -24.12 -6.48 5.28
C GLU A 7 -22.78 -5.84 5.69
N PHE A 8 -21.68 -6.23 5.06
CA PHE A 8 -20.49 -5.37 5.07
C PHE A 8 -20.53 -4.47 3.82
N PRO A 9 -20.33 -3.15 3.95
CA PRO A 9 -20.47 -2.21 2.84
C PRO A 9 -19.33 -2.28 1.81
N PHE A 10 -18.38 -3.18 2.01
CA PHE A 10 -17.20 -3.31 1.18
C PHE A 10 -17.40 -4.45 0.18
N HIS A 11 -17.02 -4.20 -1.08
CA HIS A 11 -17.01 -5.24 -2.08
C HIS A 11 -15.79 -6.14 -1.90
N ARG A 12 -16.03 -7.35 -1.38
CA ARG A 12 -15.01 -8.40 -1.25
C ARG A 12 -14.54 -8.85 -2.63
N ILE A 13 -13.30 -8.49 -2.98
CA ILE A 13 -12.68 -8.93 -4.24
C ILE A 13 -12.14 -10.35 -4.09
N SER A 14 -11.49 -10.63 -2.96
CA SER A 14 -10.98 -11.97 -2.67
C SER A 14 -10.70 -12.19 -1.19
N GLN A 15 -10.56 -13.47 -0.85
CA GLN A 15 -10.16 -13.93 0.47
C GLN A 15 -9.35 -15.21 0.36
N THR A 16 -8.55 -15.51 1.38
CA THR A 16 -7.86 -16.79 1.47
C THR A 16 -8.84 -17.94 1.71
N ARG A 17 -8.64 -19.06 1.02
CA ARG A 17 -9.44 -20.29 1.17
C ARG A 17 -9.29 -20.97 2.53
N ASP A 18 -8.08 -20.97 3.07
CA ASP A 18 -7.71 -21.73 4.27
C ASP A 18 -7.02 -20.81 5.29
N PRO A 19 -7.78 -19.99 6.05
CA PRO A 19 -7.19 -19.06 7.01
C PRO A 19 -6.37 -19.76 8.11
N ASP A 20 -6.72 -21.00 8.45
CA ASP A 20 -6.12 -21.77 9.54
C ASP A 20 -4.76 -22.42 9.16
N VAL A 21 -4.51 -22.69 7.87
CA VAL A 21 -3.25 -23.30 7.39
C VAL A 21 -2.08 -22.31 7.49
N VAL A 22 -2.37 -21.01 7.60
CA VAL A 22 -1.38 -19.93 7.61
C VAL A 22 -0.71 -19.76 8.97
N PHE A 23 -1.27 -20.33 10.03
CA PHE A 23 -0.71 -20.29 11.38
C PHE A 23 0.28 -21.43 11.68
N SER A 24 0.54 -22.33 10.72
CA SER A 24 1.25 -23.59 10.96
C SER A 24 2.70 -23.67 10.45
N SER A 25 3.23 -22.64 9.78
CA SER A 25 4.64 -22.66 9.35
C SER A 25 5.58 -22.26 10.49
N SER A 26 6.46 -23.20 10.83
CA SER A 26 7.30 -23.29 12.03
C SER A 26 8.53 -22.34 12.08
N SER A 27 8.44 -21.13 11.52
CA SER A 27 9.51 -20.12 11.61
C SER A 27 9.09 -18.94 12.48
N SER A 28 9.06 -19.18 13.80
CA SER A 28 9.29 -18.25 14.94
C SER A 28 8.83 -16.78 14.88
N SER A 29 7.91 -16.40 14.00
CA SER A 29 7.23 -15.10 14.01
C SER A 29 5.98 -15.17 13.14
N THR A 30 4.92 -15.81 13.64
CA THR A 30 3.60 -15.91 13.00
C THR A 30 3.01 -14.52 12.77
N ILE A 31 3.34 -13.90 11.63
CA ILE A 31 2.63 -12.70 11.19
C ILE A 31 1.29 -13.17 10.67
N GLY A 32 0.22 -12.93 11.44
CA GLY A 32 -1.13 -13.13 10.94
C GLY A 32 -1.32 -12.37 9.62
N LEU A 33 -2.01 -12.99 8.66
CA LEU A 33 -2.34 -12.38 7.38
C LEU A 33 -3.10 -11.06 7.57
N LYS A 34 -2.88 -10.15 6.63
CA LYS A 34 -3.22 -8.74 6.75
C LYS A 34 -4.41 -8.40 5.86
N LYS A 35 -5.25 -7.44 6.27
CA LYS A 35 -6.40 -7.03 5.46
C LYS A 35 -6.07 -5.79 4.64
N LEU A 36 -6.42 -5.81 3.35
CA LEU A 36 -6.25 -4.70 2.44
C LEU A 36 -7.59 -4.08 2.03
N LEU A 37 -7.67 -2.75 2.07
CA LEU A 37 -8.77 -1.98 1.50
C LEU A 37 -8.28 -1.10 0.35
N ILE A 38 -8.94 -1.18 -0.80
CA ILE A 38 -8.77 -0.25 -1.91
C ILE A 38 -9.90 0.81 -1.83
N LEU A 39 -9.56 2.05 -1.47
CA LEU A 39 -10.51 3.16 -1.54
C LEU A 39 -10.34 3.87 -2.88
N ARG A 40 -11.27 3.62 -3.79
CA ARG A 40 -11.13 3.99 -5.21
C ARG A 40 -11.97 5.21 -5.58
N GLY A 41 -11.54 5.95 -6.59
CA GLY A 41 -12.34 6.97 -7.26
C GLY A 41 -12.93 6.46 -8.56
N LYS A 42 -12.94 7.31 -9.59
CA LYS A 42 -13.47 6.98 -10.93
C LYS A 42 -12.38 6.41 -11.85
N GLU A 43 -11.70 5.34 -11.44
CA GLU A 43 -10.68 4.71 -12.29
C GLU A 43 -11.31 4.06 -13.53
N PRO A 44 -10.66 4.19 -14.70
CA PRO A 44 -10.98 3.37 -15.86
C PRO A 44 -10.94 1.87 -15.51
N PRO A 45 -11.87 1.05 -16.02
CA PRO A 45 -12.00 -0.36 -15.61
C PRO A 45 -10.71 -1.17 -15.72
N HIS A 46 -9.95 -1.01 -16.81
CA HIS A 46 -8.71 -1.76 -17.02
C HIS A 46 -7.64 -1.47 -15.96
N PHE A 47 -7.49 -0.21 -15.52
CA PHE A 47 -6.55 0.13 -14.43
C PHE A 47 -6.98 -0.52 -13.13
N PHE A 48 -8.27 -0.46 -12.81
CA PHE A 48 -8.78 -1.09 -11.59
C PHE A 48 -8.59 -2.61 -11.61
N THR A 49 -8.80 -3.27 -12.76
CA THR A 49 -8.50 -4.69 -12.94
C THR A 49 -7.03 -5.00 -12.64
N CYS A 50 -6.08 -4.26 -13.20
CA CYS A 50 -4.66 -4.50 -12.96
C CYS A 50 -4.25 -4.31 -11.49
N ILE A 51 -4.82 -3.30 -10.81
CA ILE A 51 -4.62 -3.09 -9.38
C ILE A 51 -5.11 -4.31 -8.60
N CYS A 52 -6.34 -4.75 -8.87
CA CYS A 52 -6.91 -5.92 -8.23
C CYS A 52 -6.03 -7.16 -8.48
N GLU A 53 -5.63 -7.45 -9.71
CA GLU A 53 -4.80 -8.62 -10.03
C GLU A 53 -3.50 -8.66 -9.22
N LYS A 54 -2.80 -7.53 -9.09
CA LYS A 54 -1.54 -7.49 -8.35
C LYS A 54 -1.71 -7.71 -6.86
N PHE A 55 -2.70 -7.08 -6.23
CA PHE A 55 -2.93 -7.28 -4.79
C PHE A 55 -3.53 -8.66 -4.49
N ASN A 56 -4.29 -9.23 -5.42
CA ASN A 56 -4.73 -10.62 -5.34
C ASN A 56 -3.58 -11.63 -5.42
N GLY A 57 -2.48 -11.27 -6.08
CA GLY A 57 -1.23 -12.03 -6.05
C GLY A 57 -0.59 -12.13 -4.67
N PHE A 58 -1.00 -11.29 -3.70
CA PHE A 58 -0.53 -11.36 -2.31
C PHE A 58 -1.50 -12.11 -1.38
N VAL A 59 -2.62 -12.61 -1.90
CA VAL A 59 -3.58 -13.42 -1.14
C VAL A 59 -3.25 -14.89 -1.36
N ARG A 60 -3.12 -15.66 -0.27
CA ARG A 60 -2.88 -17.10 -0.36
C ARG A 60 -4.12 -17.81 -0.88
N ASN A 61 -4.01 -18.54 -1.99
CA ASN A 61 -5.13 -19.26 -2.62
C ASN A 61 -6.40 -18.39 -2.72
N PRO A 62 -6.38 -17.29 -3.50
CA PRO A 62 -7.47 -16.34 -3.51
C PRO A 62 -8.74 -16.99 -4.05
N GLU A 63 -9.76 -17.08 -3.19
CA GLU A 63 -11.11 -17.40 -3.61
C GLU A 63 -11.78 -16.17 -4.22
N LEU A 64 -12.79 -16.40 -5.06
CA LEU A 64 -13.64 -15.39 -5.71
C LEU A 64 -12.97 -14.57 -6.83
N PHE A 65 -11.63 -14.48 -6.84
CA PHE A 65 -10.93 -13.67 -7.84
C PHE A 65 -10.83 -14.35 -9.21
N LYS A 66 -11.30 -13.66 -10.24
CA LYS A 66 -11.18 -14.09 -11.64
C LYS A 66 -9.95 -13.43 -12.27
N TRP A 67 -8.94 -14.25 -12.54
CA TRP A 67 -7.72 -13.83 -13.23
C TRP A 67 -7.99 -13.56 -14.71
N HIS A 68 -7.58 -12.39 -15.20
CA HIS A 68 -7.62 -12.07 -16.63
C HIS A 68 -6.25 -12.33 -17.27
N ASN A 69 -5.16 -12.06 -16.54
CA ASN A 69 -3.80 -12.46 -16.90
C ASN A 69 -3.26 -13.55 -15.94
N LYS A 70 -2.81 -14.69 -16.49
CA LYS A 70 -2.26 -15.81 -15.72
C LYS A 70 -0.84 -15.55 -15.21
N GLU A 71 -0.09 -14.62 -15.81
CA GLU A 71 1.30 -14.31 -15.44
C GLU A 71 1.44 -13.78 -13.99
N PHE A 72 0.37 -13.19 -13.45
CA PHE A 72 0.33 -12.60 -12.10
C PHE A 72 -0.37 -13.48 -11.07
N GLN A 73 -0.80 -14.68 -11.46
CA GLN A 73 -1.25 -15.67 -10.49
C GLN A 73 -0.12 -15.95 -9.51
N PRO A 74 -0.40 -16.18 -8.21
CA PRO A 74 0.63 -16.64 -7.28
C PRO A 74 1.21 -17.96 -7.84
N TYR A 75 2.33 -17.85 -8.54
CA TYR A 75 3.08 -18.97 -9.06
C TYR A 75 3.73 -19.64 -7.86
N GLN A 76 3.38 -20.91 -7.67
CA GLN A 76 4.08 -21.91 -6.84
C GLN A 76 3.62 -22.04 -5.36
N PRO A 77 3.68 -23.26 -4.79
CA PRO A 77 3.32 -23.59 -3.41
C PRO A 77 4.24 -23.00 -2.32
N ASP A 78 5.29 -22.25 -2.71
CA ASP A 78 6.12 -21.47 -1.78
C ASP A 78 5.49 -20.08 -1.58
N ASP A 79 4.39 -20.06 -0.83
CA ASP A 79 3.56 -18.89 -0.48
C ASP A 79 4.30 -17.82 0.37
N SER A 80 5.63 -17.76 0.34
CA SER A 80 6.45 -16.83 1.13
C SER A 80 6.07 -15.37 0.94
N PHE A 81 5.40 -14.98 -0.15
CA PHE A 81 4.94 -13.62 -0.41
C PHE A 81 3.44 -13.40 -0.18
N ALA A 82 2.68 -14.45 0.09
CA ALA A 82 1.29 -14.29 0.48
C ALA A 82 1.24 -13.66 1.88
N LEU A 83 0.75 -12.43 1.95
CA LEU A 83 0.71 -11.64 3.18
C LEU A 83 -0.70 -11.13 3.50
N LEU A 84 -1.63 -11.25 2.56
CA LEU A 84 -3.00 -10.76 2.70
C LEU A 84 -3.99 -11.90 2.95
N SER A 85 -4.93 -11.66 3.87
CA SER A 85 -6.08 -12.54 4.11
C SER A 85 -7.25 -12.21 3.19
N CYS A 86 -7.37 -10.95 2.79
CA CYS A 86 -8.42 -10.49 1.89
C CYS A 86 -8.05 -9.16 1.23
N VAL A 87 -8.70 -8.92 0.09
CA VAL A 87 -8.72 -7.64 -0.62
C VAL A 87 -10.16 -7.20 -0.73
N ASP A 88 -10.46 -6.05 -0.12
CA ASP A 88 -11.75 -5.37 -0.23
C ASP A 88 -11.60 -4.09 -1.06
N ALA A 89 -12.67 -3.66 -1.71
CA ALA A 89 -12.73 -2.37 -2.39
C ALA A 89 -14.02 -1.61 -2.07
N MET A 90 -13.92 -0.28 -2.12
CA MET A 90 -15.05 0.63 -1.98
C MET A 90 -14.86 1.82 -2.89
N ASP A 91 -15.91 2.19 -3.64
CA ASP A 91 -15.95 3.44 -4.38
C ASP A 91 -16.24 4.60 -3.43
N GLN A 92 -15.46 5.67 -3.53
CA GLN A 92 -15.70 6.88 -2.78
C GLN A 92 -17.09 7.48 -3.04
N ALA A 93 -17.67 7.24 -4.22
CA ALA A 93 -19.02 7.69 -4.57
C ALA A 93 -20.12 6.99 -3.75
N ASP A 94 -19.83 5.81 -3.20
CA ASP A 94 -20.76 5.01 -2.41
C ASP A 94 -20.66 5.32 -0.90
N LEU A 95 -19.88 6.33 -0.50
CA LEU A 95 -19.71 6.68 0.90
C LEU A 95 -21.03 7.11 1.55
N THR A 96 -21.31 6.54 2.72
CA THR A 96 -22.46 6.89 3.55
C THR A 96 -22.01 7.22 4.97
N GLN A 97 -22.89 7.83 5.75
CA GLN A 97 -22.66 8.07 7.19
C GLN A 97 -22.41 6.77 7.97
N GLU A 98 -23.03 5.66 7.56
CA GLU A 98 -22.80 4.36 8.20
C GLU A 98 -21.37 3.87 7.93
N HIS A 99 -20.83 4.11 6.74
CA HIS A 99 -19.43 3.79 6.47
C HIS A 99 -18.51 4.56 7.42
N ILE A 100 -18.75 5.86 7.64
CA ILE A 100 -17.97 6.65 8.60
C ILE A 100 -17.96 6.02 9.99
N ARG A 101 -19.12 5.56 10.48
CA ARG A 101 -19.23 4.87 11.77
C ARG A 101 -18.42 3.58 11.77
N ILE A 102 -18.54 2.77 10.72
CA ILE A 102 -17.77 1.53 10.56
C ILE A 102 -16.27 1.80 10.57
N PHE A 103 -15.80 2.80 9.82
CA PHE A 103 -14.39 3.20 9.84
C PHE A 103 -13.98 3.69 11.25
N ARG A 104 -14.79 4.50 11.94
CA ARG A 104 -14.42 5.01 13.27
C ARG A 104 -14.30 3.93 14.34
N PHE A 105 -15.19 2.94 14.34
CA PHE A 105 -15.30 1.99 15.46
C PHE A 105 -14.79 0.58 15.14
N TYR A 106 -14.78 0.19 13.87
CA TYR A 106 -14.53 -1.19 13.44
C TYR A 106 -13.47 -1.31 12.34
N PHE A 107 -12.66 -0.27 12.15
CA PHE A 107 -11.61 -0.33 11.15
C PHE A 107 -10.53 -1.35 11.51
N ASP A 108 -10.43 -2.38 10.67
CA ASP A 108 -9.59 -3.56 10.87
C ASP A 108 -8.72 -3.87 9.65
N TYR A 109 -8.41 -2.85 8.85
CA TYR A 109 -7.48 -2.97 7.73
C TYR A 109 -6.07 -2.58 8.16
N ASP A 110 -5.07 -3.37 7.77
CA ASP A 110 -3.67 -3.06 8.02
C ASP A 110 -3.06 -2.25 6.88
N PHE A 111 -3.63 -2.36 5.69
CA PHE A 111 -3.12 -1.74 4.48
C PHE A 111 -4.23 -1.08 3.68
N VAL A 112 -4.06 0.21 3.37
CA VAL A 112 -5.00 0.97 2.53
C VAL A 112 -4.31 1.42 1.26
N VAL A 113 -4.97 1.16 0.13
CA VAL A 113 -4.52 1.56 -1.19
C VAL A 113 -5.44 2.65 -1.72
N PHE A 114 -4.86 3.78 -2.13
CA PHE A 114 -5.55 4.86 -2.82
C PHE A 114 -5.10 4.87 -4.29
N PRO A 115 -5.95 4.41 -5.22
CA PRO A 115 -5.67 4.44 -6.65
C PRO A 115 -5.60 5.84 -7.23
N LEU A 116 -5.33 5.88 -8.53
CA LEU A 116 -5.07 7.07 -9.32
C LEU A 116 -6.05 8.24 -9.13
N TYR A 117 -7.35 7.96 -9.10
CA TYR A 117 -8.39 8.98 -9.07
C TYR A 117 -9.05 9.12 -7.70
N ALA A 118 -8.48 8.51 -6.66
CA ALA A 118 -8.97 8.67 -5.30
C ALA A 118 -8.90 10.14 -4.86
N GLY A 119 -10.02 10.67 -4.36
CA GLY A 119 -10.20 12.06 -3.95
C GLY A 119 -10.53 13.04 -5.07
N CYS A 120 -10.45 12.61 -6.34
CA CYS A 120 -10.78 13.43 -7.50
C CYS A 120 -12.28 13.35 -7.84
N ASP A 121 -12.83 14.42 -8.41
CA ASP A 121 -14.21 14.47 -8.94
C ASP A 121 -15.30 13.96 -7.95
N VAL A 122 -15.08 14.22 -6.65
CA VAL A 122 -15.96 13.81 -5.55
C VAL A 122 -17.21 14.70 -5.55
N PRO A 123 -18.43 14.14 -5.55
CA PRO A 123 -19.65 14.93 -5.42
C PRO A 123 -19.68 15.75 -4.13
N SER A 124 -20.22 16.96 -4.16
CA SER A 124 -20.24 17.88 -3.01
C SER A 124 -20.90 17.31 -1.75
N HIS A 125 -21.88 16.42 -1.88
CA HIS A 125 -22.53 15.76 -0.76
C HIS A 125 -21.71 14.60 -0.16
N ILE A 126 -20.75 14.05 -0.93
CA ILE A 126 -19.83 12.98 -0.52
C ILE A 126 -18.55 13.57 0.08
N GLU A 127 -18.12 14.73 -0.38
CA GLU A 127 -16.87 15.35 0.03
C GLU A 127 -16.69 15.48 1.56
N PRO A 128 -17.70 15.90 2.35
CA PRO A 128 -17.59 15.89 3.81
C PRO A 128 -17.33 14.50 4.40
N LEU A 129 -17.96 13.46 3.85
CA LEU A 129 -17.78 12.07 4.27
C LEU A 129 -16.35 11.60 3.98
N LEU A 130 -15.85 11.88 2.78
CA LEU A 130 -14.49 11.55 2.41
C LEU A 130 -13.48 12.25 3.33
N ASN A 131 -13.67 13.55 3.60
CA ASN A 131 -12.79 14.30 4.49
C ASN A 131 -12.77 13.72 5.91
N ASP A 132 -13.92 13.27 6.43
CA ASP A 132 -13.99 12.57 7.72
C ASP A 132 -13.17 11.27 7.73
N ILE A 133 -13.23 10.49 6.64
CA ILE A 133 -12.39 9.29 6.50
C ILE A 133 -10.91 9.68 6.42
N LEU A 134 -10.55 10.69 5.62
CA LEU A 134 -9.16 11.09 5.46
C LEU A 134 -8.55 11.64 6.76
N ASN A 135 -9.32 12.36 7.58
CA ASN A 135 -8.89 12.80 8.90
C ASN A 135 -8.57 11.60 9.81
N MET A 136 -9.44 10.58 9.80
CA MET A 136 -9.19 9.34 10.55
C MET A 136 -7.98 8.58 10.01
N MET A 137 -7.82 8.50 8.68
CA MET A 137 -6.63 7.89 8.07
C MET A 137 -5.36 8.60 8.49
N LYS A 138 -5.37 9.94 8.60
CA LYS A 138 -4.24 10.72 9.09
C LYS A 138 -3.85 10.34 10.53
N GLU A 139 -4.83 10.13 11.41
CA GLU A 139 -4.60 9.63 12.76
C GLU A 139 -4.02 8.21 12.76
N LEU A 140 -4.56 7.31 11.93
CA LEU A 140 -4.08 5.94 11.80
C LEU A 140 -2.66 5.85 11.21
N ILE A 141 -2.31 6.73 10.27
CA ILE A 141 -0.95 6.80 9.70
C ILE A 141 0.04 7.35 10.73
N SER A 142 -0.29 8.47 11.38
CA SER A 142 0.59 9.11 12.36
C SER A 142 0.81 8.26 13.61
N SER A 143 -0.21 7.51 14.04
CA SER A 143 -0.10 6.50 15.11
C SER A 143 0.52 5.19 14.65
N LYS A 144 0.99 5.10 13.39
CA LYS A 144 1.60 3.91 12.82
C LYS A 144 0.70 2.68 13.06
N ARG A 145 -0.57 2.75 12.66
CA ARG A 145 -1.52 1.62 12.76
C ARG A 145 -1.82 0.98 11.42
N ILE A 146 -1.66 1.73 10.33
CA ILE A 146 -1.84 1.25 8.97
C ILE A 146 -0.61 1.56 8.12
N ALA A 147 -0.42 0.75 7.07
CA ALA A 147 0.34 1.15 5.91
C ALA A 147 -0.59 1.80 4.88
N VAL A 148 -0.06 2.74 4.10
CA VAL A 148 -0.78 3.40 3.02
C VAL A 148 0.06 3.39 1.75
N LEU A 149 -0.57 3.04 0.64
CA LEU A 149 0.02 3.12 -0.68
C LEU A 149 -0.80 4.04 -1.56
N PHE A 150 -0.13 5.06 -2.11
CA PHE A 150 -0.69 5.94 -3.12
C PHE A 150 -0.24 5.46 -4.50
N LEU A 151 -1.20 5.10 -5.36
CA LEU A 151 -0.88 4.73 -6.74
C LEU A 151 -0.69 5.95 -7.65
N ARG A 152 -1.16 7.13 -7.19
CA ARG A 152 -0.87 8.50 -7.67
C ARG A 152 -1.73 9.52 -6.88
N GLY A 153 -1.46 10.82 -7.03
CA GLY A 153 -2.33 11.93 -6.61
C GLY A 153 -2.54 12.95 -7.73
N GLY A 154 -3.30 12.57 -8.77
CA GLY A 154 -3.13 13.16 -10.11
C GLY A 154 -3.85 14.46 -10.45
N ARG A 155 -4.48 15.15 -9.49
CA ARG A 155 -5.24 16.39 -9.69
C ARG A 155 -5.31 17.20 -8.39
N GLU A 156 -5.78 18.45 -8.52
CA GLU A 156 -6.31 19.24 -7.39
C GLU A 156 -7.24 18.35 -6.56
N TYR A 157 -7.11 18.42 -5.24
CA TYR A 157 -7.89 17.63 -4.28
C TYR A 157 -7.67 16.10 -4.27
N SER A 158 -6.62 15.57 -4.89
CA SER A 158 -6.28 14.15 -4.72
C SER A 158 -5.98 13.78 -3.26
N VAL A 159 -6.16 12.51 -2.89
CA VAL A 159 -5.95 12.05 -1.51
C VAL A 159 -4.55 12.42 -0.95
N PRO A 160 -3.43 12.23 -1.68
CA PRO A 160 -2.12 12.68 -1.21
C PRO A 160 -2.04 14.16 -0.82
N CYS A 161 -2.73 15.01 -1.58
CA CYS A 161 -2.81 16.44 -1.32
C CYS A 161 -3.65 16.72 -0.07
N ARG A 162 -4.85 16.13 0.03
CA ARG A 162 -5.74 16.27 1.20
C ARG A 162 -5.09 15.77 2.50
N LEU A 163 -4.22 14.77 2.43
CA LEU A 163 -3.46 14.27 3.58
C LEU A 163 -2.18 15.08 3.89
N GLY A 164 -1.78 16.01 3.02
CA GLY A 164 -0.66 16.94 3.25
C GLY A 164 0.72 16.45 2.82
N TYR A 165 0.82 15.31 2.12
CA TYR A 165 2.08 14.81 1.57
C TYR A 165 2.58 15.63 0.38
N VAL A 166 1.64 16.27 -0.30
CA VAL A 166 1.82 16.97 -1.57
C VAL A 166 1.05 18.28 -1.50
N LYS A 167 1.60 19.34 -2.10
CA LYS A 167 0.94 20.63 -2.29
C LYS A 167 0.03 20.56 -3.51
N ASP A 168 -1.07 21.28 -3.42
CA ASP A 168 -1.95 21.47 -4.56
C ASP A 168 -1.29 22.36 -5.61
N VAL A 169 -0.61 21.73 -6.57
CA VAL A 169 -0.03 22.42 -7.72
C VAL A 169 -0.83 22.03 -8.97
N LYS A 170 -1.14 23.01 -9.82
CA LYS A 170 -1.94 22.82 -11.05
C LYS A 170 -1.32 21.82 -12.04
N GLN A 171 -0.04 21.52 -11.90
CA GLN A 171 0.72 20.53 -12.68
C GLN A 171 0.93 19.21 -11.91
N GLY A 172 0.15 19.01 -10.85
CA GLY A 172 0.37 18.00 -9.82
C GLY A 172 0.36 16.59 -10.36
N PHE A 173 1.54 15.97 -10.29
CA PHE A 173 1.79 14.53 -10.22
C PHE A 173 1.94 13.72 -11.50
N VAL A 174 1.67 14.23 -12.71
CA VAL A 174 2.09 13.51 -13.93
C VAL A 174 2.53 14.47 -15.01
N GLU A 175 3.85 14.52 -15.17
CA GLU A 175 4.42 14.52 -16.49
C GLU A 175 5.00 13.12 -16.71
N TYR A 176 4.80 12.53 -17.89
CA TYR A 176 5.48 11.31 -18.27
C TYR A 176 6.97 11.59 -18.19
N ALA A 177 7.68 10.97 -17.25
CA ALA A 177 9.13 11.02 -17.27
C ALA A 177 9.58 10.26 -18.52
N PHE A 178 10.48 10.91 -19.27
CA PHE A 178 11.09 10.43 -20.49
C PHE A 178 11.75 9.04 -20.34
N GLN A 179 12.26 8.50 -21.45
CA GLN A 179 12.92 7.19 -21.57
C GLN A 179 14.02 6.88 -20.51
N TYR A 180 14.53 7.88 -19.80
CA TYR A 180 15.66 7.75 -18.87
C TYR A 180 15.37 8.43 -17.52
N MET A 181 15.59 7.69 -16.44
CA MET A 181 15.67 8.21 -15.08
C MET A 181 16.89 7.63 -14.38
N ASP A 182 17.47 8.46 -13.52
CA ASP A 182 18.63 8.11 -12.72
C ASP A 182 18.18 7.48 -11.41
N ILE A 183 18.48 6.20 -11.21
CA ILE A 183 18.17 5.52 -9.97
C ILE A 183 19.10 6.04 -8.86
N ASN A 184 18.49 6.39 -7.72
CA ASN A 184 19.22 6.73 -6.51
C ASN A 184 19.63 5.44 -5.77
N VAL A 185 20.69 4.81 -6.26
CA VAL A 185 21.23 3.55 -5.74
C VAL A 185 21.62 3.67 -4.26
N THR A 186 22.07 4.84 -3.81
CA THR A 186 22.39 5.11 -2.40
C THR A 186 21.14 5.00 -1.52
N ALA A 187 20.06 5.71 -1.88
CA ALA A 187 18.80 5.65 -1.12
C ALA A 187 18.18 4.24 -1.14
N LEU A 188 18.30 3.53 -2.27
CA LEU A 188 17.83 2.15 -2.38
C LEU A 188 18.65 1.20 -1.49
N ASN A 189 19.97 1.35 -1.46
CA ASN A 189 20.86 0.61 -0.57
C ASN A 189 20.53 0.84 0.90
N GLU A 190 20.42 2.10 1.32
CA GLU A 190 20.06 2.47 2.70
C GLU A 190 18.72 1.89 3.11
N THR A 191 17.75 1.85 2.18
CA THR A 191 16.43 1.28 2.43
C THR A 191 16.50 -0.24 2.55
N CYS A 192 17.28 -0.91 1.68
CA CYS A 192 17.44 -2.37 1.73
C CYS A 192 18.09 -2.86 3.03
N LEU A 193 19.00 -2.08 3.61
CA LEU A 193 19.64 -2.42 4.89
C LEU A 193 18.70 -2.44 6.10
N LYS A 194 17.48 -1.92 5.98
CA LYS A 194 16.51 -1.84 7.09
C LYS A 194 15.80 -3.16 7.38
N SER A 195 15.91 -4.14 6.49
CA SER A 195 15.02 -5.30 6.45
C SER A 195 15.69 -6.50 5.79
N ALA A 196 15.53 -7.69 6.38
CA ALA A 196 15.97 -8.93 5.73
C ALA A 196 15.23 -9.15 4.40
N LEU A 197 13.93 -8.85 4.35
CA LEU A 197 13.12 -8.94 3.15
C LEU A 197 13.62 -8.01 2.04
N LEU A 198 14.00 -6.77 2.36
CA LEU A 198 14.54 -5.87 1.34
C LEU A 198 15.98 -6.22 0.95
N MET A 199 16.74 -6.90 1.81
CA MET A 199 18.02 -7.49 1.43
C MET A 199 17.85 -8.61 0.40
N GLU A 200 16.79 -9.43 0.48
CA GLU A 200 16.47 -10.42 -0.57
C GLU A 200 16.25 -9.76 -1.94
N PHE A 201 15.52 -8.63 -1.98
CA PHE A 201 15.35 -7.83 -3.20
C PHE A 201 16.71 -7.40 -3.77
N LYS A 202 17.60 -6.89 -2.91
CA LYS A 202 18.95 -6.48 -3.32
C LYS A 202 19.76 -7.65 -3.88
N THR A 203 19.65 -8.84 -3.29
CA THR A 203 20.32 -10.05 -3.78
C THR A 203 19.74 -10.54 -5.10
N LYS A 204 18.45 -10.34 -5.35
CA LYS A 204 17.80 -10.71 -6.62
C LYS A 204 18.24 -9.84 -7.79
N TYR A 205 18.47 -8.55 -7.56
CA TYR A 205 18.84 -7.57 -8.59
C TYR A 205 20.22 -6.94 -8.35
N PRO A 206 21.32 -7.73 -8.27
CA PRO A 206 22.64 -7.22 -7.92
C PRO A 206 23.12 -6.15 -8.90
N GLU A 207 22.74 -6.23 -10.18
CA GLU A 207 23.12 -5.30 -11.25
C GLU A 207 22.68 -3.86 -10.99
N LEU A 208 21.57 -3.64 -10.29
CA LEU A 208 21.11 -2.30 -9.87
C LEU A 208 22.03 -1.66 -8.82
N PHE A 209 22.92 -2.44 -8.21
CA PHE A 209 23.78 -2.01 -7.11
C PHE A 209 25.27 -2.06 -7.46
N ILE A 210 25.64 -2.47 -8.68
CA ILE A 210 27.04 -2.48 -9.12
C ILE A 210 27.49 -1.04 -9.40
N GLN A 211 28.31 -0.51 -8.49
CA GLN A 211 28.98 0.78 -8.67
C GLN A 211 30.04 0.65 -9.78
N HIS A 212 29.83 1.31 -10.90
CA HIS A 212 30.97 1.85 -11.64
C HIS A 212 31.19 3.27 -11.13
N GLU A 213 32.44 3.60 -10.80
CA GLU A 213 32.90 4.76 -10.02
C GLU A 213 32.52 6.15 -10.58
N LYS A 214 31.71 6.23 -11.63
CA LYS A 214 31.14 7.48 -12.13
C LYS A 214 29.75 7.25 -12.69
N ILE A 215 28.86 8.17 -12.31
CA ILE A 215 27.58 8.51 -12.95
C ILE A 215 26.40 7.65 -12.51
N GLN A 216 25.33 8.35 -12.13
CA GLN A 216 23.97 7.87 -12.02
C GLN A 216 23.72 6.70 -12.97
N GLN A 217 23.32 5.54 -12.44
CA GLN A 217 22.83 4.46 -13.30
C GLN A 217 21.50 4.92 -13.89
N SER A 218 21.54 5.43 -15.12
CA SER A 218 20.34 5.63 -15.92
C SER A 218 19.84 4.26 -16.34
N VAL A 219 18.77 3.78 -15.71
CA VAL A 219 18.12 2.54 -16.13
C VAL A 219 17.17 2.91 -17.26
N ASP A 220 17.31 2.23 -18.40
CA ASP A 220 16.34 2.32 -19.48
C ASP A 220 15.03 1.69 -19.01
N LEU A 221 14.06 2.56 -18.77
CA LEU A 221 12.72 2.20 -18.31
C LEU A 221 11.70 2.40 -19.43
N SER A 222 12.13 2.37 -20.69
CA SER A 222 11.31 2.56 -21.91
C SER A 222 10.04 1.71 -21.98
N GLN A 223 9.96 0.62 -21.22
CA GLN A 223 8.78 -0.26 -21.15
C GLN A 223 7.89 -0.05 -19.91
N SER A 224 8.32 0.79 -18.96
CA SER A 224 7.62 1.05 -17.70
C SER A 224 7.38 2.54 -17.57
N TYR A 225 6.16 2.99 -17.86
CA TYR A 225 5.74 4.36 -17.59
C TYR A 225 5.95 4.66 -16.11
N ILE A 226 7.01 5.40 -15.77
CA ILE A 226 7.27 5.77 -14.39
C ILE A 226 6.66 7.14 -14.11
N CYS A 227 5.95 7.20 -12.99
CA CYS A 227 5.41 8.40 -12.42
C CYS A 227 6.50 9.13 -11.66
N ALA A 228 6.64 10.41 -11.97
CA ALA A 228 7.44 11.33 -11.20
C ALA A 228 6.57 12.51 -10.75
N VAL A 229 6.95 13.05 -9.59
CA VAL A 229 6.32 14.21 -8.95
C VAL A 229 7.26 15.39 -9.11
N LEU A 230 6.72 16.59 -9.26
CA LEU A 230 7.54 17.79 -9.22
C LEU A 230 8.11 17.97 -7.81
N ALA A 231 9.41 18.22 -7.70
CA ALA A 231 10.09 18.39 -6.41
C ALA A 231 9.44 19.48 -5.55
N GLU A 232 8.98 20.57 -6.18
CA GLU A 232 8.28 21.69 -5.52
C GLU A 232 6.89 21.33 -4.98
N ALA A 233 6.26 20.30 -5.55
CA ALA A 233 4.96 19.79 -5.12
C ALA A 233 5.07 18.99 -3.82
N CYS A 234 6.24 18.42 -3.50
CA CYS A 234 6.42 17.74 -2.22
C CYS A 234 6.44 18.75 -1.07
N THR A 235 5.64 18.50 -0.03
CA THR A 235 5.59 19.38 1.15
C THR A 235 6.94 19.43 1.87
N ASP A 236 7.63 18.28 1.98
CA ASP A 236 8.94 18.15 2.60
C ASP A 236 9.71 16.97 2.00
N LEU A 237 10.68 17.26 1.14
CA LEU A 237 11.51 16.25 0.47
C LEU A 237 12.41 15.46 1.42
N SER A 238 12.82 16.06 2.55
CA SER A 238 13.76 15.43 3.48
C SER A 238 13.17 14.17 4.12
N LYS A 239 11.84 14.08 4.18
CA LYS A 239 11.09 12.95 4.73
C LYS A 239 10.92 11.77 3.76
N TRP A 240 11.39 11.87 2.52
CA TRP A 240 11.22 10.82 1.52
C TRP A 240 12.51 10.09 1.19
N ASN A 241 12.43 8.78 1.02
CA ASN A 241 13.40 8.02 0.25
C ASN A 241 12.99 8.14 -1.23
N ILE A 242 13.87 8.73 -2.04
CA ILE A 242 13.63 8.98 -3.46
C ILE A 242 14.22 7.80 -4.23
N LEU A 243 13.41 7.11 -5.03
CA LEU A 243 13.87 5.99 -5.87
C LEU A 243 14.70 6.51 -7.04
N ALA A 244 14.22 7.53 -7.73
CA ALA A 244 14.83 8.01 -8.95
C ALA A 244 14.58 9.51 -9.18
N THR A 245 15.44 10.13 -9.98
CA THR A 245 15.34 11.55 -10.36
C THR A 245 15.42 11.72 -11.87
N ALA A 246 14.73 12.73 -12.40
CA ALA A 246 14.80 13.16 -13.79
C ALA A 246 14.93 14.70 -13.86
N GLU A 247 15.37 15.19 -15.02
CA GLU A 247 15.48 16.63 -15.33
C GLU A 247 16.22 17.41 -14.24
N GLU A 248 17.45 16.99 -13.95
CA GLU A 248 18.32 17.65 -12.95
C GLU A 248 17.67 17.72 -11.55
N GLY A 249 16.85 16.72 -11.20
CA GLY A 249 16.20 16.62 -9.89
C GLY A 249 14.89 17.38 -9.76
N LYS A 250 14.37 17.98 -10.84
CA LYS A 250 13.04 18.62 -10.84
C LYS A 250 11.91 17.60 -10.71
N LYS A 251 12.11 16.40 -11.24
CA LYS A 251 11.13 15.30 -11.21
C LYS A 251 11.65 14.15 -10.37
N LEU A 252 10.83 13.70 -9.43
CA LEU A 252 11.22 12.72 -8.42
C LEU A 252 10.26 11.52 -8.44
N SER A 253 10.82 10.32 -8.43
CA SER A 253 10.05 9.12 -8.16
C SER A 253 10.18 8.79 -6.67
N LEU A 254 9.09 8.99 -5.92
CA LEU A 254 9.06 8.74 -4.47
C LEU A 254 8.94 7.24 -4.21
N LEU A 255 9.60 6.75 -3.15
CA LEU A 255 9.53 5.34 -2.75
C LEU A 255 8.81 5.20 -1.41
N LEU A 256 9.47 5.53 -0.30
CA LEU A 256 8.93 5.39 1.04
C LEU A 256 9.11 6.66 1.85
N HIS A 257 8.09 7.03 2.62
CA HIS A 257 8.26 8.03 3.68
C HIS A 257 9.17 7.45 4.78
N LYS A 258 10.08 8.27 5.32
CA LYS A 258 11.12 7.82 6.25
C LYS A 258 10.59 7.48 7.63
N THR A 259 9.51 8.15 8.05
CA THR A 259 8.95 8.05 9.41
C THR A 259 7.52 7.53 9.47
N GLU A 260 6.82 7.53 8.34
CA GLU A 260 5.41 7.14 8.25
C GLU A 260 5.29 5.99 7.27
N ARG A 261 4.28 5.16 7.44
CA ARG A 261 4.13 3.90 6.70
C ARG A 261 3.51 4.11 5.33
N VAL A 262 4.10 5.04 4.57
CA VAL A 262 3.53 5.57 3.35
C VAL A 262 4.46 5.28 2.19
N MET A 263 3.89 4.75 1.12
CA MET A 263 4.57 4.49 -0.14
C MET A 263 3.88 5.22 -1.29
N PHE A 264 4.67 5.71 -2.23
CA PHE A 264 4.20 6.03 -3.56
C PHE A 264 4.75 4.97 -4.50
N THR A 265 3.91 4.43 -5.38
CA THR A 265 4.42 3.56 -6.44
C THR A 265 5.05 4.44 -7.53
N PRO A 266 6.24 4.06 -8.03
CA PRO A 266 6.87 4.77 -9.12
C PRO A 266 6.23 4.41 -10.48
N TRP A 267 5.32 3.43 -10.60
CA TRP A 267 4.79 3.00 -11.91
C TRP A 267 3.36 3.42 -12.19
N TYR A 268 3.11 3.89 -13.42
CA TYR A 268 1.80 4.27 -13.90
C TYR A 268 0.89 3.06 -14.12
N GLY A 269 -0.31 3.17 -13.57
CA GLY A 269 -1.43 2.29 -13.90
C GLY A 269 -1.22 0.83 -13.52
N PHE A 270 -0.12 0.51 -12.82
CA PHE A 270 0.25 -0.87 -12.54
C PHE A 270 0.15 -1.74 -13.81
N ASN A 271 0.70 -1.27 -14.93
CA ASN A 271 0.71 -2.08 -16.14
C ASN A 271 1.40 -3.44 -15.86
N HIS A 272 1.20 -4.41 -16.74
CA HIS A 272 1.94 -5.68 -16.72
C HIS A 272 3.42 -5.50 -17.12
N GLY A 273 4.04 -4.39 -16.70
CA GLY A 273 5.40 -3.98 -17.06
C GLY A 273 6.46 -4.96 -16.63
N ASN A 274 7.71 -4.55 -16.73
CA ASN A 274 8.85 -5.44 -16.49
C ASN A 274 8.84 -6.04 -15.07
N GLU A 275 9.48 -7.20 -14.90
CA GLU A 275 9.53 -7.94 -13.64
C GLU A 275 10.01 -7.08 -12.46
N LEU A 276 10.98 -6.19 -12.71
CA LEU A 276 11.51 -5.27 -11.71
C LEU A 276 10.43 -4.37 -11.09
N SER A 277 9.51 -3.84 -11.89
CA SER A 277 8.40 -3.01 -11.41
C SER A 277 7.48 -3.76 -10.47
N HIS A 278 7.18 -5.02 -10.80
CA HIS A 278 6.36 -5.88 -9.98
C HIS A 278 7.05 -6.18 -8.66
N ASP A 279 8.33 -6.52 -8.72
CA ASP A 279 9.11 -6.89 -7.56
C ASP A 279 9.32 -5.75 -6.58
N ILE A 280 9.61 -4.52 -7.04
CA ILE A 280 9.71 -3.40 -6.10
C ILE A 280 8.38 -3.18 -5.38
N VAL A 281 7.23 -3.22 -6.07
CA VAL A 281 5.94 -3.11 -5.37
C VAL A 281 5.79 -4.25 -4.36
N ARG A 282 6.08 -5.48 -4.78
CA ARG A 282 5.94 -6.69 -3.96
C ARG A 282 6.79 -6.63 -2.70
N TYR A 283 8.09 -6.41 -2.83
CA TYR A 283 9.01 -6.35 -1.69
C TYR A 283 8.74 -5.17 -0.77
N PHE A 284 8.48 -3.98 -1.32
CA PHE A 284 8.30 -2.77 -0.51
C PHE A 284 6.93 -2.70 0.17
N CYS A 285 5.86 -3.17 -0.49
CA CYS A 285 4.56 -3.31 0.17
C CYS A 285 4.62 -4.36 1.29
N LYS A 286 5.28 -5.50 1.03
CA LYS A 286 5.45 -6.53 2.05
C LYS A 286 6.29 -6.03 3.22
N TYR A 287 7.35 -5.26 2.99
CA TYR A 287 8.12 -4.60 4.05
C TYR A 287 7.23 -3.65 4.88
N LEU A 288 6.45 -2.78 4.25
CA LEU A 288 5.55 -1.86 4.93
C LEU A 288 4.55 -2.57 5.84
N VAL A 289 4.01 -3.69 5.38
CA VAL A 289 2.95 -4.42 6.05
C VAL A 289 3.48 -5.40 7.10
N LEU A 290 4.64 -6.03 6.87
CA LEU A 290 5.15 -7.09 7.75
C LEU A 290 6.19 -6.60 8.73
N GLU A 291 7.11 -5.72 8.31
CA GLU A 291 8.25 -5.33 9.13
C GLU A 291 8.10 -3.92 9.67
N TYR A 292 7.61 -3.00 8.85
CA TYR A 292 7.37 -1.64 9.32
C TYR A 292 6.22 -1.57 10.33
N LEU A 293 5.23 -2.49 10.25
CA LEU A 293 4.17 -2.66 11.27
C LEU A 293 4.65 -3.26 12.60
N ARG A 294 5.81 -3.95 12.62
CA ARG A 294 6.26 -4.77 13.76
C ARG A 294 6.87 -3.99 14.92
N GLU A 295 7.02 -2.67 14.84
CA GLU A 295 7.50 -1.83 15.97
C GLU A 295 6.59 -1.85 17.22
N ASP A 296 5.66 -2.81 17.36
CA ASP A 296 4.44 -2.62 18.14
C ASP A 296 3.95 -3.81 18.98
N ASP A 297 4.87 -4.45 19.71
CA ASP A 297 4.49 -5.23 20.89
C ASP A 297 3.71 -4.39 21.93
N SER A 298 3.85 -3.05 21.88
CA SER A 298 3.02 -2.09 22.61
C SER A 298 1.56 -2.05 22.13
N ASN A 299 1.30 -2.08 20.82
CA ASN A 299 -0.06 -2.06 20.28
C ASN A 299 -0.82 -3.35 20.49
N PHE A 300 -0.16 -4.51 20.61
CA PHE A 300 -0.86 -5.72 21.00
C PHE A 300 -1.49 -5.54 22.40
N LYS A 301 -0.70 -5.07 23.37
CA LYS A 301 -1.20 -4.77 24.73
C LYS A 301 -2.27 -3.68 24.70
N MET A 302 -2.07 -2.59 23.96
CA MET A 302 -3.05 -1.51 23.86
C MET A 302 -4.35 -1.94 23.18
N LYS A 303 -4.30 -2.74 22.10
CA LYS A 303 -5.48 -3.31 21.45
C LYS A 303 -6.18 -4.32 22.36
N LEU A 304 -5.44 -5.11 23.14
CA LEU A 304 -6.01 -5.99 24.16
C LEU A 304 -6.74 -5.18 25.24
N THR A 305 -6.12 -4.09 25.73
CA THR A 305 -6.70 -3.18 26.72
C THR A 305 -7.92 -2.46 26.18
N GLN A 306 -7.91 -1.97 24.94
CA GLN A 306 -9.07 -1.34 24.30
C GLN A 306 -10.21 -2.35 24.11
N LYS A 307 -9.93 -3.57 23.65
CA LYS A 307 -10.95 -4.63 23.52
C LYS A 307 -11.50 -5.06 24.88
N TYR A 308 -10.67 -5.08 25.92
CA TYR A 308 -11.10 -5.32 27.31
C TYR A 308 -12.02 -4.20 27.81
N GLN A 309 -11.61 -2.94 27.66
CA GLN A 309 -12.38 -1.76 28.06
C GLN A 309 -13.71 -1.65 27.33
N ASN A 310 -13.79 -2.10 26.08
CA ASN A 310 -15.00 -2.09 25.27
C ASN A 310 -15.88 -3.34 25.47
N VAL A 311 -15.57 -4.22 26.45
CA VAL A 311 -16.34 -5.45 26.72
C VAL A 311 -16.44 -6.36 25.49
N GLN A 312 -15.38 -6.38 24.67
CA GLN A 312 -15.28 -7.21 23.47
C GLN A 312 -14.48 -8.50 23.72
N LEU A 313 -14.10 -8.76 24.98
CA LEU A 313 -13.33 -9.92 25.44
C LEU A 313 -14.06 -10.72 26.53
N CYS A 314 -15.40 -10.80 26.47
CA CYS A 314 -16.25 -11.41 27.51
C CYS A 314 -15.84 -12.84 27.89
N ASP A 315 -15.18 -13.56 26.97
CA ASP A 315 -14.84 -14.98 27.13
C ASP A 315 -13.32 -15.24 27.23
N THR A 316 -12.48 -14.21 27.41
CA THR A 316 -11.02 -14.37 27.44
C THR A 316 -10.44 -14.05 28.81
N ALA A 317 -9.95 -15.07 29.53
CA ALA A 317 -9.19 -14.86 30.76
C ALA A 317 -7.75 -14.44 30.43
N VAL A 318 -7.37 -13.20 30.77
CA VAL A 318 -5.98 -12.75 30.69
C VAL A 318 -5.24 -13.22 31.94
N VAL A 319 -4.42 -14.27 31.80
CA VAL A 319 -3.55 -14.74 32.87
C VAL A 319 -2.23 -13.97 32.81
N THR A 320 -2.03 -13.03 33.74
CA THR A 320 -0.71 -12.43 33.96
C THR A 320 0.14 -13.37 34.79
N MET A 321 1.22 -13.91 34.20
CA MET A 321 2.25 -14.61 34.98
C MET A 321 3.11 -13.56 35.71
N GLN A 322 3.22 -13.70 37.03
CA GLN A 322 4.14 -12.93 37.87
C GLN A 322 5.55 -13.48 37.77
#